data_AF-A0A6C0AIY6-F1
#
_entry.id   AF-A0A6C0AIY6-F1
#
_cell.length_a   1.000
_cell.length_b   1.000
_cell.length_c   1.000
_cell.angle_alpha   90.00
_cell.angle_beta   90.00
_cell.angle_gamma   90.00
#
_symmetry.space_group_name_H-M   'P 1'
#
loop_
_entity.id
_entity.type
_entity.pdbx_description
1 polymer ?
#
loop_
_entity_poly.entity_id
_entity_poly.type
_entity_poly.pdbx_seq_one_letter_code
_entity_poly.pdbx_strand_id
1 'polypeptide(L)'
;MNLEDVGVPVALVKYDGDKKKTKVLSIERDKSNVEDYLKELKLTKPKESIQHIPNKKTERQILYITGASGSGKSFYTKHYCDEYRRMFPKNAIYLISSISEDSSIDKVKGLKRIKLSNELLTTDLKADDFKDSLVIFDDTDCLTNKIMRMKVNGILNMLLETGRHTNTSVIYTSHLATAGLDTKRILNEAHSITIFPHSLGGRSLKYLLENYFGLDKHQIKKIKTLPSRWVTLIKSFPMVVLSEKEAYVLNLPDEKE
;
A
#
# COMPACT_ATOMS: atom_id res chain seq x y z
N MET A 1 10.53 -16.01 0.82
CA MET A 1 9.33 -15.86 -0.05
C MET A 1 9.20 -17.11 -0.89
N ASN A 2 8.06 -17.36 -1.53
CA ASN A 2 7.88 -18.52 -2.41
C ASN A 2 6.85 -18.24 -3.51
N LEU A 3 6.84 -19.08 -4.53
CA LEU A 3 5.84 -19.07 -5.61
C LEU A 3 4.85 -20.26 -5.53
N GLU A 4 4.84 -20.94 -4.38
CA GLU A 4 4.04 -22.13 -4.07
C GLU A 4 2.70 -21.77 -3.41
N ASP A 5 2.41 -20.47 -3.23
CA ASP A 5 1.25 -19.94 -2.49
C ASP A 5 1.20 -20.39 -1.01
N VAL A 6 2.37 -20.65 -0.40
CA VAL A 6 2.49 -21.01 1.02
C VAL A 6 2.72 -19.75 1.86
N GLY A 7 2.02 -19.64 2.99
CA GLY A 7 2.09 -18.49 3.89
C GLY A 7 1.18 -17.32 3.47
N VAL A 8 1.67 -16.09 3.60
CA VAL A 8 0.89 -14.86 3.38
C VAL A 8 1.07 -14.36 1.94
N PRO A 9 0.01 -14.28 1.12
CA PRO A 9 0.12 -13.73 -0.24
C PRO A 9 0.40 -12.23 -0.20
N VAL A 10 1.36 -11.78 -1.01
CA VAL A 10 1.76 -10.37 -1.07
C VAL A 10 1.81 -9.79 -2.48
N ALA A 11 2.05 -10.60 -3.51
CA ALA A 11 2.05 -10.10 -4.88
C ALA A 11 1.56 -11.14 -5.88
N LEU A 12 1.21 -10.68 -7.07
CA LEU A 12 1.10 -11.53 -8.26
C LEU A 12 2.34 -11.30 -9.13
N VAL A 13 2.97 -12.38 -9.56
CA VAL A 13 3.92 -12.39 -10.67
C VAL A 13 3.11 -12.65 -11.94
N LYS A 14 2.88 -11.60 -12.72
CA LYS A 14 2.04 -11.61 -13.92
C LYS A 14 2.88 -11.75 -15.17
N TYR A 15 2.28 -12.32 -16.22
CA TYR A 15 2.81 -12.28 -17.58
C TYR A 15 1.81 -11.55 -18.48
N ASP A 16 2.24 -10.49 -19.14
CA ASP A 16 1.38 -9.71 -20.02
C ASP A 16 0.92 -10.55 -21.24
N GLY A 17 -0.39 -10.58 -21.44
CA GLY A 17 -1.04 -11.39 -22.47
C GLY A 17 -1.33 -12.85 -22.11
N ASP A 18 -0.92 -13.36 -20.92
CA ASP A 18 -1.22 -14.74 -20.52
C ASP A 18 -1.52 -14.86 -19.02
N LYS A 19 -2.82 -14.82 -18.69
CA LYS A 19 -3.29 -14.94 -17.31
C LYS A 19 -2.96 -16.30 -16.68
N LYS A 20 -2.81 -17.37 -17.47
CA LYS A 20 -2.53 -18.73 -16.94
C LYS A 20 -1.12 -18.84 -16.36
N LYS A 21 -0.21 -17.93 -16.73
CA LYS A 21 1.15 -17.85 -16.19
C LYS A 21 1.26 -17.02 -14.92
N THR A 22 0.15 -16.51 -14.39
CA THR A 22 0.16 -15.72 -13.16
C THR A 22 0.46 -16.62 -11.96
N LYS A 23 1.48 -16.27 -11.17
CA LYS A 23 1.80 -16.95 -9.91
C LYS A 23 1.58 -16.01 -8.73
N VAL A 24 1.26 -16.57 -7.56
CA VAL A 24 1.18 -15.82 -6.31
C VAL A 24 2.56 -15.85 -5.66
N LEU A 25 3.08 -14.68 -5.30
CA LEU A 25 4.25 -14.53 -4.45
C LEU A 25 3.77 -14.41 -3.01
N SER A 26 4.24 -15.33 -2.17
CA SER A 26 3.85 -15.42 -0.76
C SER A 26 5.06 -15.34 0.17
N ILE A 27 4.81 -14.91 1.41
CA ILE A 27 5.78 -14.83 2.50
C ILE A 27 5.42 -15.91 3.52
N GLU A 28 6.32 -16.87 3.69
CA GLU A 28 6.26 -17.84 4.78
C GLU A 28 7.39 -17.54 5.77
N ARG A 29 7.06 -17.58 7.06
CA ARG A 29 7.99 -17.32 8.17
C ARG A 29 8.94 -18.50 8.36
N ASP A 30 8.39 -19.69 8.31
CA ASP A 30 9.15 -20.91 8.52
C ASP A 30 9.61 -21.50 7.19
N LYS A 31 10.91 -21.39 6.91
CA LYS A 31 11.50 -21.83 5.65
C LYS A 31 11.30 -23.32 5.40
N SER A 32 11.15 -24.16 6.42
CA SER A 32 10.94 -25.60 6.24
C SER A 32 9.56 -25.95 5.65
N ASN A 33 8.62 -25.01 5.67
CA ASN A 33 7.29 -25.21 5.09
C ASN A 33 7.25 -24.94 3.57
N VAL A 34 8.38 -24.62 2.96
CA VAL A 34 8.51 -24.21 1.57
C VAL A 34 9.59 -25.03 0.90
N GLU A 35 9.32 -25.61 -0.27
CA GLU A 35 10.33 -26.35 -1.02
C GLU A 35 11.35 -25.39 -1.67
N ASP A 36 10.86 -24.34 -2.33
CA ASP A 36 11.67 -23.37 -3.07
C ASP A 36 11.67 -21.99 -2.39
N TYR A 37 12.44 -21.86 -1.31
CA TYR A 37 12.57 -20.58 -0.60
C TYR A 37 13.39 -19.55 -1.40
N LEU A 38 12.77 -18.39 -1.67
CA LEU A 38 13.37 -17.25 -2.36
C LEU A 38 13.74 -16.14 -1.37
N LYS A 39 15.05 -15.84 -1.27
CA LYS A 39 15.55 -14.59 -0.63
C LYS A 39 15.30 -13.37 -1.54
N GLU A 40 15.41 -13.56 -2.85
CA GLU A 40 15.23 -12.55 -3.87
C GLU A 40 14.60 -13.20 -5.12
N LEU A 41 13.72 -12.45 -5.79
CA LEU A 41 13.11 -12.78 -7.07
C LEU A 41 13.38 -11.62 -8.03
N LYS A 42 14.07 -11.89 -9.14
CA LYS A 42 14.33 -10.93 -10.22
C LYS A 42 13.68 -11.42 -11.51
N LEU A 43 12.81 -10.61 -12.08
CA LEU A 43 12.13 -10.90 -13.34
C LEU A 43 12.98 -10.39 -14.49
N THR A 44 13.42 -11.30 -15.36
CA THR A 44 14.27 -10.98 -16.52
C THR A 44 13.45 -10.78 -17.80
N LYS A 45 12.22 -11.30 -17.86
CA LYS A 45 11.42 -11.21 -19.08
C LYS A 45 10.71 -9.85 -19.16
N PRO A 46 10.70 -9.18 -20.33
CA PRO A 46 10.06 -7.88 -20.48
C PRO A 46 8.57 -7.87 -20.10
N LYS A 47 7.84 -8.94 -20.43
CA LYS A 47 6.40 -9.10 -20.18
C LYS A 47 6.04 -9.56 -18.76
N GLU A 48 7.02 -9.88 -17.91
CA GLU A 48 6.75 -10.29 -16.53
C GLU A 48 6.72 -9.07 -15.60
N SER A 49 5.79 -9.00 -14.66
CA SER A 49 5.76 -7.93 -13.66
C SER A 49 5.24 -8.42 -12.31
N ILE A 50 5.71 -7.77 -11.25
CA ILE A 50 5.20 -7.98 -9.89
C ILE A 50 4.16 -6.92 -9.60
N GLN A 51 2.99 -7.32 -9.10
CA GLN A 51 1.92 -6.44 -8.68
C GLN A 51 1.57 -6.72 -7.22
N HIS A 52 1.68 -5.72 -6.34
CA HIS A 52 1.22 -5.84 -4.96
C HIS A 52 -0.29 -6.12 -4.92
N ILE A 53 -0.70 -7.05 -4.05
CA ILE A 53 -2.09 -7.46 -3.90
C ILE A 53 -2.59 -7.42 -2.45
N PRO A 54 -3.90 -7.41 -2.27
CA PRO A 54 -4.53 -7.67 -0.98
C PRO A 54 -4.17 -9.03 -0.38
N ASN A 55 -4.30 -9.13 0.94
CA ASN A 55 -4.10 -10.33 1.72
C ASN A 55 -5.44 -10.81 2.26
N LYS A 56 -5.95 -11.90 1.68
CA LYS A 56 -7.21 -12.54 2.09
C LYS A 56 -7.14 -13.21 3.48
N LYS A 57 -5.95 -13.37 4.05
CA LYS A 57 -5.73 -14.03 5.35
C LYS A 57 -5.71 -13.05 6.53
N THR A 58 -5.96 -11.76 6.30
CA THR A 58 -5.98 -10.71 7.34
C THR A 58 -7.30 -9.98 7.37
N GLU A 59 -7.70 -9.53 8.55
CA GLU A 59 -8.91 -8.75 8.81
C GLU A 59 -8.99 -7.48 7.95
N ARG A 60 -7.86 -6.77 7.82
CA ARG A 60 -7.76 -5.54 7.05
C ARG A 60 -6.35 -5.30 6.54
N GLN A 61 -6.21 -4.30 5.67
CA GLN A 61 -4.92 -3.81 5.21
C GLN A 61 -4.88 -2.29 5.22
N ILE A 62 -3.72 -1.75 5.59
CA ILE A 62 -3.49 -0.32 5.68
C ILE A 62 -2.29 -0.01 4.79
N LEU A 63 -2.55 0.69 3.70
CA LEU A 63 -1.57 1.06 2.69
C LEU A 63 -1.30 2.54 2.81
N TYR A 64 -0.02 2.90 2.96
CA TYR A 64 0.42 4.28 2.86
C TYR A 64 1.18 4.48 1.55
N ILE A 65 0.65 5.33 0.67
CA ILE A 65 1.21 5.56 -0.67
C ILE A 65 1.67 7.02 -0.74
N THR A 66 2.97 7.26 -0.76
CA THR A 66 3.51 8.62 -0.65
C THR A 66 4.46 8.98 -1.78
N GLY A 67 4.33 10.22 -2.28
CA GLY A 67 5.12 10.75 -3.38
C GLY A 67 4.55 12.06 -3.94
N ALA A 68 5.38 12.80 -4.67
CA ALA A 68 5.01 14.08 -5.27
C ALA A 68 3.79 13.95 -6.23
N SER A 69 3.16 15.08 -6.56
CA SER A 69 2.12 15.10 -7.60
C SER A 69 2.68 14.58 -8.93
N GLY A 70 1.89 13.81 -9.66
CA GLY A 70 2.32 13.15 -10.89
C GLY A 70 3.27 11.97 -10.70
N SER A 71 3.62 11.56 -9.47
CA SER A 71 4.54 10.42 -9.24
C SER A 71 3.98 9.06 -9.64
N GLY A 72 2.65 8.92 -9.78
CA GLY A 72 1.98 7.66 -10.09
C GLY A 72 1.18 7.04 -8.95
N LYS A 73 0.95 7.76 -7.83
CA LYS A 73 0.13 7.30 -6.69
C LYS A 73 -1.24 6.79 -7.12
N SER A 74 -1.98 7.59 -7.90
CA SER A 74 -3.33 7.25 -8.36
C SER A 74 -3.35 6.01 -9.24
N PHE A 75 -2.34 5.84 -10.10
CA PHE A 75 -2.20 4.65 -10.95
C PHE A 75 -1.93 3.38 -10.13
N TYR A 76 -0.98 3.44 -9.18
CA TYR A 76 -0.71 2.33 -8.27
C TYR A 76 -1.94 1.96 -7.44
N THR A 77 -2.63 2.97 -6.88
CA THR A 77 -3.86 2.81 -6.09
C THR A 77 -4.94 2.10 -6.89
N LYS A 78 -5.18 2.54 -8.13
CA LYS A 78 -6.15 1.93 -9.05
C LYS A 78 -5.84 0.45 -9.32
N HIS A 79 -4.56 0.10 -9.57
CA HIS A 79 -4.15 -1.28 -9.77
C HIS A 79 -4.38 -2.16 -8.53
N TYR A 80 -4.09 -1.64 -7.34
CA TYR A 80 -4.39 -2.34 -6.10
C TYR A 80 -5.90 -2.53 -5.91
N CYS A 81 -6.70 -1.49 -6.18
CA CYS A 81 -8.17 -1.56 -6.10
C CYS A 81 -8.77 -2.58 -7.08
N ASP A 82 -8.19 -2.72 -8.28
CA ASP A 82 -8.61 -3.72 -9.24
C ASP A 82 -8.42 -5.14 -8.70
N GLU A 83 -7.29 -5.43 -8.03
CA GLU A 83 -7.07 -6.72 -7.37
C GLU A 83 -7.93 -6.88 -6.10
N TYR A 84 -8.12 -5.82 -5.32
CA TYR A 84 -9.06 -5.81 -4.18
C TYR A 84 -10.47 -6.23 -4.58
N ARG A 85 -11.02 -5.65 -5.64
CA ARG A 85 -12.35 -6.04 -6.14
C ARG A 85 -12.40 -7.49 -6.63
N ARG A 86 -11.32 -8.01 -7.19
CA ARG A 86 -11.26 -9.42 -7.62
C ARG A 86 -11.25 -10.38 -6.44
N MET A 87 -10.56 -10.01 -5.37
CA MET A 87 -10.45 -10.83 -4.16
C MET A 87 -11.67 -10.67 -3.24
N PHE A 88 -12.29 -9.50 -3.23
CA PHE A 88 -13.43 -9.14 -2.36
C PHE A 88 -14.56 -8.50 -3.19
N PRO A 89 -15.23 -9.28 -4.06
CA PRO A 89 -16.20 -8.73 -5.03
C PRO A 89 -17.45 -8.09 -4.41
N LYS A 90 -17.74 -8.38 -3.13
CA LYS A 90 -18.87 -7.82 -2.38
C LYS A 90 -18.51 -6.54 -1.63
N ASN A 91 -17.23 -6.26 -1.42
CA ASN A 91 -16.78 -5.16 -0.59
C ASN A 91 -16.95 -3.84 -1.34
N ALA A 92 -17.43 -2.82 -0.62
CA ALA A 92 -17.50 -1.47 -1.16
C ALA A 92 -16.09 -0.85 -1.24
N ILE A 93 -15.89 0.04 -2.22
CA ILE A 93 -14.71 0.90 -2.28
C ILE A 93 -15.18 2.35 -2.19
N TYR A 94 -14.76 3.05 -1.14
CA TYR A 94 -15.08 4.45 -0.89
C TYR A 94 -13.89 5.36 -1.22
N LEU A 95 -14.16 6.53 -1.76
CA LEU A 95 -13.17 7.58 -1.99
C LEU A 95 -13.53 8.85 -1.23
N ILE A 96 -12.61 9.32 -0.41
CA ILE A 96 -12.59 10.64 0.19
C ILE A 96 -11.37 11.36 -0.40
N SER A 97 -11.60 12.43 -1.16
CA SER A 97 -10.52 13.17 -1.82
C SER A 97 -10.80 14.66 -1.83
N SER A 98 -9.72 15.45 -1.78
CA SER A 98 -9.77 16.91 -1.91
C SER A 98 -10.03 17.38 -3.34
N ILE A 99 -9.78 16.52 -4.33
CA ILE A 99 -9.93 16.80 -5.76
C ILE A 99 -11.27 16.23 -6.23
N SER A 100 -12.02 16.97 -7.04
CA SER A 100 -13.33 16.53 -7.55
C SER A 100 -13.23 15.39 -8.58
N GLU A 101 -12.17 15.37 -9.38
CA GLU A 101 -11.94 14.39 -10.45
C GLU A 101 -10.44 14.01 -10.53
N ASP A 102 -10.14 12.71 -10.51
CA ASP A 102 -8.82 12.10 -10.74
C ASP A 102 -8.90 11.11 -11.92
N SER A 103 -8.07 11.34 -12.94
CA SER A 103 -8.06 10.58 -14.19
C SER A 103 -7.76 9.07 -14.07
N SER A 104 -7.28 8.62 -12.91
CA SER A 104 -6.88 7.23 -12.65
C SER A 104 -7.77 6.56 -11.60
N ILE A 105 -7.90 7.12 -10.40
CA ILE A 105 -8.67 6.51 -9.31
C ILE A 105 -10.16 6.48 -9.65
N ASP A 106 -10.73 7.50 -10.29
CA ASP A 106 -12.15 7.50 -10.63
C ASP A 106 -12.52 6.43 -11.68
N LYS A 107 -11.53 5.79 -12.34
CA LYS A 107 -11.73 4.65 -13.22
C LYS A 107 -11.90 3.32 -12.48
N VAL A 108 -11.81 3.30 -11.15
CA VAL A 108 -12.09 2.11 -10.35
C VAL A 108 -13.59 1.80 -10.44
N LYS A 109 -13.94 0.71 -11.13
CA LYS A 109 -15.33 0.26 -11.25
C LYS A 109 -15.97 0.03 -9.87
N GLY A 110 -17.14 0.65 -9.66
CA GLY A 110 -17.94 0.53 -8.44
C GLY A 110 -17.50 1.47 -7.31
N LEU A 111 -16.58 2.39 -7.56
CA LEU A 111 -16.12 3.38 -6.60
C LEU A 111 -17.26 4.30 -6.15
N LYS A 112 -17.39 4.49 -4.83
CA LYS A 112 -18.36 5.41 -4.21
C LYS A 112 -17.63 6.61 -3.63
N ARG A 113 -17.78 7.78 -4.23
CA ARG A 113 -17.16 9.01 -3.73
C ARG A 113 -18.00 9.63 -2.62
N ILE A 114 -17.39 9.86 -1.46
CA ILE A 114 -17.98 10.61 -0.34
C ILE A 114 -17.70 12.08 -0.58
N LYS A 115 -18.76 12.87 -0.74
CA LYS A 115 -18.65 14.30 -1.02
C LYS A 115 -18.19 15.05 0.23
N LEU A 116 -17.21 15.94 0.07
CA LEU A 116 -16.79 16.86 1.12
C LEU A 116 -17.77 18.03 1.22
N SER A 117 -18.92 17.80 1.85
CA SER A 117 -20.02 18.77 1.98
C SER A 117 -20.28 19.14 3.44
N ASN A 118 -21.11 20.17 3.67
CA ASN A 118 -21.58 20.50 5.02
C ASN A 118 -22.34 19.35 5.68
N GLU A 119 -23.02 18.51 4.88
CA GLU A 119 -23.68 17.30 5.37
C GLU A 119 -22.66 16.34 6.02
N LEU A 120 -21.52 16.09 5.37
CA LEU A 120 -20.46 15.26 5.95
C LEU A 120 -19.97 15.80 7.30
N LEU A 121 -19.93 17.12 7.49
CA LEU A 121 -19.52 17.72 8.76
C LEU A 121 -20.45 17.33 9.91
N THR A 122 -21.75 17.28 9.64
CA THR A 122 -22.79 16.97 10.62
C THR A 122 -23.10 15.48 10.76
N THR A 123 -22.75 14.66 9.76
CA THR A 123 -22.97 13.21 9.80
C THR A 123 -22.07 12.54 10.83
N ASP A 124 -22.64 11.83 11.79
CA ASP A 124 -21.89 10.99 12.73
C ASP A 124 -21.54 9.66 12.08
N LEU A 125 -20.34 9.57 11.49
CA LEU A 125 -19.83 8.36 10.85
C LEU A 125 -19.08 7.50 11.87
N LYS A 126 -19.38 6.21 11.87
CA LYS A 126 -18.77 5.18 12.71
C LYS A 126 -18.00 4.18 11.85
N ALA A 127 -17.13 3.39 12.48
CA ALA A 127 -16.37 2.35 11.77
C ALA A 127 -17.29 1.33 11.08
N ASP A 128 -18.43 1.00 11.70
CA ASP A 128 -19.42 0.06 11.16
C ASP A 128 -20.04 0.52 9.83
N ASP A 129 -20.11 1.84 9.58
CA ASP A 129 -20.59 2.37 8.29
C ASP A 129 -19.66 1.99 7.12
N PHE A 130 -18.42 1.60 7.44
CA PHE A 130 -17.39 1.17 6.50
C PHE A 130 -17.09 -0.33 6.62
N LYS A 131 -17.99 -1.11 7.23
CA LYS A 131 -17.78 -2.55 7.38
C LYS A 131 -17.59 -3.25 6.02
N ASP A 132 -16.66 -4.21 5.98
CA ASP A 132 -16.31 -5.02 4.81
C ASP A 132 -16.04 -4.13 3.57
N SER A 133 -15.13 -3.17 3.72
CA SER A 133 -14.84 -2.18 2.66
C SER A 133 -13.38 -1.76 2.58
N LEU A 134 -13.05 -1.04 1.50
CA LEU A 134 -11.81 -0.31 1.33
C LEU A 134 -12.12 1.19 1.26
N VAL A 135 -11.48 1.98 2.12
CA VAL A 135 -11.62 3.45 2.14
C VAL A 135 -10.32 4.10 1.68
N ILE A 136 -10.42 4.90 0.63
CA ILE A 136 -9.29 5.61 0.02
C ILE A 136 -9.37 7.07 0.45
N PHE A 137 -8.29 7.55 1.06
CA PHE A 137 -8.06 8.95 1.41
C PHE A 137 -7.00 9.49 0.46
N ASP A 138 -7.45 10.14 -0.60
CA ASP A 138 -6.56 10.59 -1.67
C ASP A 138 -6.31 12.10 -1.60
N ASP A 139 -5.04 12.49 -1.46
CA ASP A 139 -4.59 13.88 -1.36
C ASP A 139 -5.41 14.72 -0.34
N THR A 140 -5.87 14.07 0.74
CA THR A 140 -6.62 14.73 1.82
C THR A 140 -5.73 15.61 2.71
N ASP A 141 -4.41 15.43 2.64
CA ASP A 141 -3.39 16.29 3.24
C ASP A 141 -3.40 17.70 2.63
N CYS A 142 -3.94 17.88 1.42
CA CYS A 142 -4.07 19.18 0.76
C CYS A 142 -5.31 19.98 1.18
N LEU A 143 -6.16 19.47 2.08
CA LEU A 143 -7.37 20.19 2.51
C LEU A 143 -7.04 21.48 3.26
N THR A 144 -7.47 22.61 2.70
CA THR A 144 -7.28 23.95 3.26
C THR A 144 -8.35 24.31 4.29
N ASN A 145 -9.59 23.85 4.11
CA ASN A 145 -10.66 24.03 5.09
C ASN A 145 -10.36 23.23 6.36
N LYS A 146 -10.02 23.94 7.45
CA LYS A 146 -9.59 23.35 8.71
C LYS A 146 -10.63 22.42 9.33
N ILE A 147 -11.91 22.81 9.29
CA ILE A 147 -13.01 22.03 9.89
C ILE A 147 -13.19 20.73 9.11
N MET A 148 -13.23 20.82 7.78
CA MET A 148 -13.32 19.64 6.91
C MET A 148 -12.11 18.72 7.08
N ARG A 149 -10.89 19.28 7.13
CA ARG A 149 -9.67 18.50 7.36
C ARG A 149 -9.72 17.78 8.71
N MET A 150 -10.17 18.44 9.77
CA MET A 150 -10.35 17.80 11.08
C MET A 150 -11.36 16.66 11.02
N LYS A 151 -12.49 16.84 10.33
CA LYS A 151 -13.50 15.78 10.14
C LYS A 151 -12.92 14.58 9.38
N VAL A 152 -12.26 14.82 8.24
CA VAL A 152 -11.64 13.77 7.42
C VAL A 152 -10.54 13.03 8.19
N ASN A 153 -9.68 13.76 8.90
CA ASN A 153 -8.64 13.15 9.75
C ASN A 153 -9.26 12.35 10.91
N GLY A 154 -10.40 12.79 11.46
CA GLY A 154 -11.14 12.03 12.45
C GLY A 154 -11.62 10.67 11.91
N ILE A 155 -12.18 10.66 10.71
CA ILE A 155 -12.61 9.42 10.03
C ILE A 155 -11.38 8.54 9.74
N LEU A 156 -10.30 9.09 9.19
CA LEU A 156 -9.06 8.35 8.93
C LEU A 156 -8.54 7.69 10.21
N ASN A 157 -8.37 8.45 11.28
CA ASN A 157 -7.82 7.94 12.54
C ASN A 157 -8.72 6.86 13.16
N MET A 158 -10.04 7.07 13.14
CA MET A 158 -11.01 6.06 13.57
C MET A 158 -10.81 4.73 12.81
N LEU A 159 -10.71 4.79 11.47
CA LEU A 159 -10.52 3.59 10.66
C LEU A 159 -9.14 2.95 10.83
N LEU A 160 -8.09 3.76 11.01
CA LEU A 160 -6.74 3.26 11.32
C LEU A 160 -6.71 2.52 12.66
N GLU A 161 -7.45 2.95 13.66
CA GLU A 161 -7.42 2.33 15.01
C GLU A 161 -8.40 1.15 15.15
N THR A 162 -9.61 1.30 14.62
CA THR A 162 -10.72 0.38 14.91
C THR A 162 -11.16 -0.46 13.71
N GLY A 163 -10.74 -0.10 12.49
CA GLY A 163 -11.18 -0.76 11.26
C GLY A 163 -10.90 -2.27 11.18
N ARG A 164 -10.02 -2.80 12.05
CA ARG A 164 -9.78 -4.25 12.16
C ARG A 164 -11.04 -5.01 12.60
N HIS A 165 -11.83 -4.41 13.49
CA HIS A 165 -13.07 -5.00 14.01
C HIS A 165 -14.20 -5.04 12.97
N THR A 166 -14.07 -4.25 11.90
CA THR A 166 -15.07 -4.10 10.84
C THR A 166 -14.57 -4.58 9.48
N ASN A 167 -13.41 -5.25 9.42
CA ASN A 167 -12.73 -5.64 8.18
C ASN A 167 -12.56 -4.47 7.18
N THR A 168 -12.31 -3.27 7.70
CA THR A 168 -12.16 -2.07 6.89
C THR A 168 -10.69 -1.82 6.57
N SER A 169 -10.37 -1.91 5.29
CA SER A 169 -9.04 -1.57 4.77
C SER A 169 -8.95 -0.08 4.44
N VAL A 170 -7.74 0.47 4.53
CA VAL A 170 -7.47 1.90 4.27
C VAL A 170 -6.33 2.04 3.27
N ILE A 171 -6.52 2.90 2.28
CA ILE A 171 -5.42 3.47 1.50
C ILE A 171 -5.35 4.95 1.85
N TYR A 172 -4.19 5.41 2.27
CA TYR A 172 -3.91 6.84 2.44
C TYR A 172 -2.83 7.25 1.43
N THR A 173 -3.12 8.26 0.62
CA THR A 173 -2.14 8.88 -0.27
C THR A 173 -1.71 10.24 0.27
N SER A 174 -0.43 10.58 0.10
CA SER A 174 0.08 11.89 0.51
C SER A 174 1.24 12.38 -0.35
N HIS A 175 1.48 13.68 -0.32
CA HIS A 175 2.61 14.31 -1.01
C HIS A 175 3.92 14.16 -0.23
N LEU A 176 3.85 14.32 1.09
CA LEU A 176 5.00 14.21 1.99
C LEU A 176 5.00 12.85 2.67
N ALA A 177 6.14 12.17 2.68
CA ALA A 177 6.30 10.88 3.35
C ALA A 177 6.33 10.98 4.89
N THR A 178 6.79 12.11 5.39
CA THR A 178 6.95 12.38 6.82
C THR A 178 6.59 13.84 7.09
N ALA A 179 5.46 14.07 7.73
CA ALA A 179 4.93 15.40 8.09
C ALA A 179 4.65 15.50 9.60
N GLY A 180 5.53 14.92 10.42
CA GLY A 180 5.43 14.96 11.88
C GLY A 180 4.16 14.29 12.41
N LEU A 181 3.35 15.03 13.17
CA LEU A 181 2.13 14.50 13.80
C LEU A 181 1.10 14.02 12.77
N ASP A 182 1.03 14.65 11.60
CA ASP A 182 0.04 14.33 10.58
C ASP A 182 0.24 12.92 10.00
N THR A 183 1.50 12.48 9.85
CA THR A 183 1.83 11.15 9.30
C THR A 183 2.09 10.10 10.39
N LYS A 184 2.17 10.49 11.67
CA LYS A 184 2.59 9.59 12.76
C LYS A 184 1.70 8.35 12.86
N ARG A 185 0.37 8.53 12.83
CA ARG A 185 -0.60 7.43 12.97
C ARG A 185 -0.54 6.47 11.78
N ILE A 186 -0.56 6.99 10.56
CA ILE A 186 -0.48 6.15 9.36
C ILE A 186 0.86 5.39 9.27
N LEU A 187 1.99 6.02 9.64
CA LEU A 187 3.30 5.35 9.65
C LEU A 187 3.35 4.16 10.63
N ASN A 188 2.70 4.32 11.79
CA ASN A 188 2.60 3.25 12.78
C ASN A 188 1.68 2.12 12.31
N GLU A 189 0.48 2.45 11.84
CA GLU A 189 -0.58 1.48 11.48
C GLU A 189 -0.41 0.86 10.10
N ALA A 190 0.37 1.46 9.20
CA ALA A 190 0.56 0.93 7.86
C ALA A 190 1.16 -0.48 7.89
N HIS A 191 0.54 -1.37 7.12
CA HIS A 191 1.04 -2.72 6.83
C HIS A 191 2.01 -2.70 5.65
N SER A 192 1.86 -1.73 4.74
CA SER A 192 2.80 -1.49 3.67
C SER A 192 2.93 -0.01 3.36
N ILE A 193 4.13 0.42 2.98
CA ILE A 193 4.40 1.77 2.51
C ILE A 193 4.94 1.72 1.09
N THR A 194 4.25 2.37 0.17
CA THR A 194 4.66 2.54 -1.22
C THR A 194 5.25 3.92 -1.41
N ILE A 195 6.46 3.95 -1.96
CA ILE A 195 7.22 5.15 -2.29
C ILE A 195 7.51 5.19 -3.79
N PHE A 196 7.84 6.38 -4.27
CA PHE A 196 8.22 6.62 -5.67
C PHE A 196 9.62 7.24 -5.70
N PRO A 197 10.70 6.44 -5.67
CA PRO A 197 12.06 6.90 -5.34
C PRO A 197 12.59 8.04 -6.20
N HIS A 198 12.21 8.09 -7.47
CA HIS A 198 12.63 9.13 -8.41
C HIS A 198 11.86 10.45 -8.28
N SER A 199 10.73 10.44 -7.56
CA SER A 199 9.88 11.63 -7.38
C SER A 199 9.93 12.21 -5.96
N LEU A 200 10.32 11.38 -4.98
CA LEU A 200 10.41 11.79 -3.59
C LEU A 200 11.75 12.47 -3.32
N GLY A 201 11.72 13.62 -2.63
CA GLY A 201 12.94 14.34 -2.27
C GLY A 201 13.89 13.45 -1.47
N GLY A 202 15.18 13.42 -1.85
CA GLY A 202 16.16 12.48 -1.32
C GLY A 202 16.30 12.49 0.21
N ARG A 203 16.11 13.66 0.85
CA ARG A 203 16.11 13.80 2.31
C ARG A 203 14.90 13.13 2.97
N SER A 204 13.70 13.36 2.45
CA SER A 204 12.46 12.79 3.00
C SER A 204 12.44 11.26 2.84
N LEU A 205 12.87 10.77 1.68
CA LEU A 205 13.00 9.34 1.42
C LEU A 205 14.01 8.67 2.36
N LYS A 206 15.21 9.27 2.49
CA LYS A 206 16.23 8.74 3.39
C LYS A 206 15.72 8.68 4.84
N TYR A 207 15.10 9.75 5.32
CA TYR A 207 14.55 9.81 6.68
C TYR A 207 13.46 8.76 6.91
N LEU A 208 12.54 8.55 5.95
CA LEU A 208 11.55 7.49 6.06
C LEU A 208 12.21 6.11 6.18
N LEU A 209 13.12 5.77 5.26
CA LEU A 209 13.73 4.44 5.20
C LEU A 209 14.68 4.18 6.38
N GLU A 210 15.47 5.16 6.79
CA GLU A 210 16.41 5.03 7.90
C GLU A 210 15.68 5.00 9.25
N ASN A 211 14.79 5.96 9.51
CA ASN A 211 14.22 6.14 10.85
C ASN A 211 12.97 5.30 11.12
N TYR A 212 12.17 4.96 10.10
CA TYR A 212 10.94 4.18 10.30
C TYR A 212 11.09 2.71 9.89
N PHE A 213 12.05 2.39 9.02
CA PHE A 213 12.32 1.01 8.60
C PHE A 213 13.66 0.46 9.11
N GLY A 214 14.52 1.30 9.70
CA GLY A 214 15.81 0.88 10.23
C GLY A 214 16.80 0.45 9.14
N LEU A 215 16.64 0.94 7.91
CA LEU A 215 17.47 0.50 6.78
C LEU A 215 18.83 1.17 6.78
N ASP A 216 19.85 0.39 6.45
CA ASP A 216 21.21 0.91 6.29
C ASP A 216 21.39 1.65 4.95
N LYS A 217 22.55 2.30 4.79
CA LYS A 217 22.88 3.09 3.59
C LYS A 217 22.91 2.24 2.32
N HIS A 218 23.32 0.98 2.40
CA HIS A 218 23.41 0.07 1.26
C HIS A 218 22.01 -0.39 0.81
N GLN A 219 21.14 -0.77 1.75
CA GLN A 219 19.75 -1.10 1.51
C GLN A 219 18.98 0.09 0.91
N ILE A 220 19.17 1.29 1.46
CA ILE A 220 18.57 2.53 0.92
C ILE A 220 19.08 2.80 -0.50
N LYS A 221 20.38 2.60 -0.75
CA LYS A 221 20.95 2.75 -2.10
C LYS A 221 20.30 1.76 -3.07
N LYS A 222 20.16 0.48 -2.69
CA LYS A 222 19.50 -0.55 -3.50
C LYS A 222 18.07 -0.13 -3.86
N ILE A 223 17.26 0.28 -2.88
CA ILE A 223 15.87 0.74 -3.10
C ILE A 223 15.82 1.91 -4.09
N LYS A 224 16.73 2.87 -3.99
CA LYS A 224 16.78 4.05 -4.86
C LYS A 224 17.21 3.74 -6.30
N THR A 225 17.90 2.63 -6.52
CA THR A 225 18.43 2.22 -7.83
C THR A 225 17.58 1.17 -8.53
N LEU A 226 16.52 0.67 -7.88
CA LEU A 226 15.61 -0.29 -8.49
C LEU A 226 15.01 0.31 -9.78
N PRO A 227 15.00 -0.42 -10.91
CA PRO A 227 14.45 0.07 -12.17
C PRO A 227 12.91 -0.01 -12.15
N SER A 228 12.29 0.75 -11.24
CA SER A 228 10.84 0.78 -11.08
C SER A 228 10.38 2.16 -10.61
N ARG A 229 9.20 2.55 -11.08
CA ARG A 229 8.57 3.81 -10.68
C ARG A 229 8.14 3.81 -9.21
N TRP A 230 7.74 2.64 -8.69
CA TRP A 230 7.27 2.46 -7.32
C TRP A 230 8.07 1.37 -6.62
N VAL A 231 8.20 1.53 -5.31
CA VAL A 231 8.74 0.49 -4.42
C VAL A 231 7.82 0.39 -3.21
N THR A 232 7.39 -0.82 -2.87
CA THR A 232 6.55 -1.10 -1.71
C THR A 232 7.33 -1.86 -0.67
N LEU A 233 7.41 -1.32 0.54
CA LEU A 233 7.93 -2.02 1.71
C LEU A 233 6.76 -2.61 2.48
N ILE A 234 6.74 -3.94 2.63
CA ILE A 234 5.73 -4.66 3.40
C ILE A 234 6.28 -4.91 4.80
N LYS A 235 5.63 -4.30 5.81
CA LYS A 235 5.94 -4.43 7.24
C LYS A 235 5.45 -5.78 7.79
N SER A 236 5.95 -6.84 7.19
CA SER A 236 5.76 -8.23 7.63
C SER A 236 7.02 -8.74 8.34
N PHE A 237 6.94 -9.94 8.89
CA PHE A 237 8.10 -10.66 9.41
C PHE A 237 8.26 -11.95 8.58
N PRO A 238 9.32 -12.09 7.77
CA PRO A 238 10.36 -11.09 7.51
C PRO A 238 9.89 -9.94 6.61
N MET A 239 10.54 -8.78 6.68
CA MET A 239 10.17 -7.59 5.88
C MET A 239 10.54 -7.80 4.41
N VAL A 240 9.65 -7.42 3.49
CA VAL A 240 9.82 -7.61 2.05
C VAL A 240 9.71 -6.29 1.30
N VAL A 241 10.57 -6.14 0.29
CA VAL A 241 10.50 -5.08 -0.72
C VAL A 241 9.91 -5.67 -1.99
N LEU A 242 8.96 -4.95 -2.57
CA LEU A 242 8.41 -5.21 -3.90
C LEU A 242 8.69 -4.01 -4.81
N SER A 243 9.04 -4.29 -6.05
CA SER A 243 9.07 -3.37 -7.18
C SER A 243 8.53 -4.09 -8.39
N GLU A 244 8.36 -3.41 -9.53
CA GLU A 244 7.80 -4.03 -10.73
C GLU A 244 8.58 -5.26 -11.23
N LYS A 245 9.91 -5.29 -11.05
CA LYS A 245 10.79 -6.34 -11.59
C LYS A 245 11.53 -7.13 -10.52
N GLU A 246 11.56 -6.66 -9.28
CA GLU A 246 12.30 -7.29 -8.21
C GLU A 246 11.47 -7.36 -6.92
N ALA A 247 11.55 -8.49 -6.23
CA ALA A 247 11.11 -8.64 -4.85
C ALA A 247 12.22 -9.26 -4.02
N TYR A 248 12.43 -8.82 -2.78
CA TYR A 248 13.44 -9.40 -1.90
C TYR A 248 13.14 -9.17 -0.43
N VAL A 249 13.73 -10.01 0.41
CA VAL A 249 13.65 -9.90 1.87
C VAL A 249 14.74 -8.93 2.37
N LEU A 250 14.39 -7.98 3.25
CA LEU A 250 15.32 -6.95 3.75
C LEU A 250 16.10 -7.39 4.99
N ASN A 251 15.40 -7.99 5.97
CA ASN A 251 15.97 -8.33 7.28
C ASN A 251 15.84 -9.83 7.50
N LEU A 252 16.68 -10.61 6.82
CA LEU A 252 16.93 -11.96 7.27
C LEU A 252 17.88 -11.83 8.47
N PRO A 253 17.59 -12.48 9.62
CA PRO A 253 18.64 -12.69 10.62
C PRO A 253 19.83 -13.29 9.89
N ASP A 254 21.04 -12.79 10.17
CA ASP A 254 22.27 -13.41 9.67
C ASP A 254 22.13 -14.91 9.95
N GLU A 255 22.10 -15.71 8.89
CA GLU A 255 22.33 -17.14 9.00
C GLU A 255 23.74 -17.19 9.59
N LYS A 256 23.86 -17.53 10.87
CA LYS A 256 25.16 -17.82 11.47
C LYS A 256 25.79 -18.88 10.57
N GLU A 257 26.78 -18.47 9.77
CA GLU A 257 27.72 -19.37 9.11
C GLU A 257 28.45 -20.22 10.16
#